data_AF-A0A7U9KV97-F1
#
_entry.id   AF-A0A7U9KV97-F1
#
_cell.length_a   1.000
_cell.length_b   1.000
_cell.length_c   1.000
_cell.angle_alpha   90.00
_cell.angle_beta   90.00
_cell.angle_gamma   90.00
#
_symmetry.space_group_name_H-M   'P 1'
#
loop_
_entity.id
_entity.type
_entity.pdbx_description
1 polymer ?
#
loop_
_entity_poly.entity_id
_entity_poly.type
_entity_poly.pdbx_seq_one_letter_code
_entity_poly.pdbx_strand_id
1 'polypeptide(L)' 'MGRRAHRPLLEEAREHAQRVDLERAEHAELAGLDLPTYELELLPEGVDLAGLYRLARDLRKQGPI' A
#
# COMPACT_ATOMS: atom_id res chain seq x y z
N MET A 1 -3.52 3.68 33.56
CA MET A 1 -2.95 2.34 33.32
C MET A 1 -2.28 2.36 31.94
N GLY A 2 -1.05 2.88 31.87
CA GLY A 2 -0.30 3.02 30.62
C GLY A 2 0.34 1.70 30.23
N ARG A 3 0.04 1.20 29.02
CA ARG A 3 0.61 -0.03 28.47
C ARG A 3 2.13 0.14 28.32
N ARG A 4 2.93 -0.63 29.07
CA ARG A 4 4.34 -0.86 28.69
C ARG A 4 4.32 -1.70 27.41
N ALA A 5 4.66 -1.09 26.29
CA ALA A 5 4.94 -1.82 25.07
C ALA A 5 6.22 -2.65 25.27
N HIS A 6 6.18 -3.91 24.86
CA HIS A 6 7.34 -4.79 24.86
C HIS A 6 8.35 -4.30 23.81
N ARG A 7 9.65 -4.26 24.12
CA ARG A 7 10.69 -3.66 23.27
C ARG A 7 10.65 -4.14 21.79
N PRO A 8 10.50 -5.44 21.49
CA PRO A 8 10.27 -5.93 20.13
C PRO A 8 9.11 -5.26 19.38
N LEU A 9 7.98 -4.97 20.03
CA LEU A 9 6.85 -4.30 19.37
C LEU A 9 7.17 -2.83 19.04
N LEU A 10 8.02 -2.18 19.84
CA LEU A 10 8.50 -0.83 19.54
C LEU A 10 9.46 -0.83 18.35
N GLU A 11 10.27 -1.88 18.22
CA GLU A 11 11.18 -2.07 17.09
C GLU A 11 10.41 -2.34 15.79
N GLU A 12 9.45 -3.28 15.82
CA GLU A 12 8.57 -3.58 14.68
C GLU A 12 7.77 -2.34 14.25
N ALA A 13 7.23 -1.58 15.21
CA ALA A 13 6.52 -0.33 14.89
C ALA A 13 7.43 0.71 14.24
N ARG A 14 8.69 0.80 14.65
CA ARG A 14 9.67 1.71 14.05
C ARG A 14 10.01 1.28 12.62
N GLU A 15 10.29 0.01 12.40
CA GLU A 15 10.58 -0.54 11.06
C GLU A 15 9.39 -0.35 10.11
N HIS A 16 8.17 -0.58 10.60
CA HIS A 16 6.96 -0.34 9.85
C HIS A 16 6.79 1.14 9.49
N ALA A 17 6.98 2.05 10.45
CA ALA A 17 6.88 3.49 10.21
C ALA A 17 7.90 3.96 9.17
N GLN A 18 9.14 3.51 9.25
CA GLN A 18 10.18 3.83 8.27
C GLN A 18 9.82 3.36 6.86
N ARG A 19 9.24 2.16 6.74
CA ARG A 19 8.76 1.64 5.45
C ARG A 19 7.62 2.49 4.88
N VAL A 20 6.63 2.82 5.71
CA VAL A 20 5.47 3.63 5.28
C VAL A 20 5.89 5.05 4.90
N ASP A 21 6.83 5.65 5.63
CA ASP A 21 7.33 6.99 5.31
C ASP A 21 8.08 7.01 3.97
N LEU A 22 8.85 5.95 3.67
CA LEU A 22 9.49 5.79 2.37
C LEU A 22 8.45 5.65 1.25
N GLU A 23 7.50 4.74 1.40
CA GLU A 23 6.43 4.50 0.41
C GLU A 23 5.66 5.79 0.09
N ARG A 24 5.32 6.59 1.11
CA ARG A 24 4.66 7.88 0.92
C ARG A 24 5.51 8.89 0.16
N ALA A 25 6.81 8.94 0.42
CA ALA A 25 7.71 9.85 -0.27
C ALA A 25 7.82 9.48 -1.76
N GLU A 26 7.95 8.20 -2.08
CA GLU A 26 8.01 7.69 -3.45
C GLU A 26 6.67 7.91 -4.19
N HIS A 27 5.53 7.66 -3.54
CA HIS A 27 4.21 7.97 -4.10
C HIS A 27 4.03 9.47 -4.38
N ALA A 28 4.54 10.34 -3.50
CA ALA A 28 4.48 11.79 -3.71
C ALA A 28 5.31 12.23 -4.92
N GLU A 29 6.45 11.59 -5.17
CA GLU A 29 7.27 11.83 -6.36
C GLU A 29 6.51 11.44 -7.65
N LEU A 30 5.87 10.27 -7.67
CA LEU A 30 5.04 9.82 -8.80
C LEU A 30 3.84 10.75 -9.04
N ALA A 31 3.18 11.20 -7.99
CA ALA A 31 2.06 12.14 -8.09
C ALA A 31 2.48 13.49 -8.71
N GLY A 32 3.75 13.88 -8.58
CA GLY A 32 4.30 15.09 -9.20
C GLY A 32 4.48 15.03 -10.72
N LEU A 33 4.32 13.85 -11.34
CA LEU A 33 4.49 13.67 -12.78
C LEU A 33 3.27 14.09 -13.61
N ASP A 34 2.14 14.41 -12.97
CA ASP A 34 0.87 14.80 -13.62
C ASP A 34 0.37 13.78 -14.66
N LEU A 35 0.68 12.49 -14.43
CA LEU A 35 0.23 11.36 -15.25
C LEU A 35 -0.92 10.62 -14.56
N PRO A 36 -1.88 10.06 -15.32
CA PRO A 36 -2.89 9.17 -14.76
C PRO A 36 -2.23 7.98 -14.06
N THR A 37 -2.48 7.85 -12.75
CA THR A 37 -1.93 6.79 -11.91
C THR A 37 -3.08 5.99 -11.31
N TYR A 38 -2.94 4.67 -11.26
CA TYR A 38 -3.93 3.76 -10.68
C TYR A 38 -3.29 2.95 -9.55
N GLU A 39 -3.96 2.88 -8.40
CA GLU A 39 -3.51 2.10 -7.25
C GLU A 39 -4.28 0.79 -7.14
N LEU A 40 -3.58 -0.31 -6.94
CA LEU A 40 -4.20 -1.64 -6.86
C LEU A 40 -3.92 -2.29 -5.52
N GLU A 41 -4.87 -3.12 -5.07
CA GLU A 41 -4.67 -3.91 -3.86
C GLU A 41 -3.52 -4.92 -4.04
N LEU A 42 -2.76 -5.11 -2.96
CA LEU A 42 -1.82 -6.23 -2.88
C LEU A 42 -2.62 -7.53 -2.73
N LEU A 43 -2.30 -8.53 -3.54
CA LEU A 43 -2.81 -9.89 -3.37
C LEU A 43 -1.77 -10.73 -2.60
N PRO A 44 -1.93 -10.92 -1.27
CA PRO A 44 -0.88 -11.52 -0.44
C PRO A 44 -0.58 -12.98 -0.79
N GLU A 45 -1.59 -13.71 -1.26
CA GLU A 45 -1.47 -15.11 -1.67
C GLU A 45 -1.02 -15.26 -3.14
N GLY A 46 -0.73 -14.15 -3.82
CA GLY A 46 -0.42 -14.11 -5.25
C GLY A 46 -1.65 -13.99 -6.16
N VAL A 47 -1.41 -14.06 -7.47
CA VAL A 47 -2.43 -13.82 -8.50
C VAL A 47 -3.06 -15.15 -8.94
N ASP A 48 -4.35 -15.29 -8.69
CA ASP A 48 -5.23 -16.31 -9.29
C ASP A 48 -6.28 -15.65 -10.21
N LEU A 49 -7.13 -16.46 -10.83
CA LEU A 49 -8.17 -15.93 -11.73
C LEU A 49 -9.14 -14.99 -11.00
N ALA A 50 -9.52 -15.34 -9.77
CA ALA A 50 -10.39 -14.48 -8.97
C ALA A 50 -9.70 -13.14 -8.64
N GLY A 51 -8.40 -13.18 -8.34
CA GLY A 51 -7.54 -12.02 -8.11
C GLY A 51 -7.48 -11.10 -9.32
N LEU A 52 -7.29 -11.64 -10.53
CA LEU A 52 -7.33 -10.84 -11.75
C LEU A 52 -8.67 -10.10 -11.92
N TYR A 53 -9.80 -10.76 -11.63
CA TYR A 53 -11.10 -10.10 -11.69
C TYR A 53 -11.31 -9.07 -10.59
N ARG A 54 -10.69 -9.22 -9.41
CA ARG A 54 -10.68 -8.18 -8.37
C ARG A 54 -9.89 -6.96 -8.84
N LEU A 55 -8.65 -7.16 -9.29
CA LEU A 55 -7.80 -6.07 -9.79
C LEU A 55 -8.43 -5.33 -10.97
N ALA A 56 -9.00 -6.06 -11.94
CA ALA A 56 -9.71 -5.46 -13.06
C ALA A 56 -10.93 -4.63 -12.62
N ARG A 57 -11.64 -5.07 -11.58
CA ARG A 57 -12.75 -4.31 -11.01
C ARG A 57 -12.25 -3.05 -10.32
N ASP A 58 -11.12 -3.12 -9.62
CA ASP A 58 -10.54 -1.97 -8.92
C ASP A 58 -9.99 -0.92 -9.88
N LEU A 59 -9.38 -1.33 -11.00
CA LEU A 59 -9.01 -0.40 -12.08
C LEU A 59 -10.24 0.35 -12.62
N ARG A 60 -11.32 -0.36 -12.93
CA ARG A 60 -12.55 0.23 -13.49
C ARG A 60 -13.25 1.22 -12.55
N LYS A 61 -13.03 1.12 -11.23
CA LYS A 61 -13.57 2.10 -10.27
C LYS A 61 -12.80 3.41 -10.30
N GLN A 62 -11.53 3.39 -10.69
CA GLN A 62 -10.63 4.54 -10.62
C GLN A 62 -10.62 5.36 -11.91
N GLY A 63 -10.99 4.77 -13.03
CA GLY A 63 -11.14 5.49 -14.28
C GLY A 63 -11.71 4.63 -15.39
N PRO A 64 -12.15 5.27 -16.49
CA PRO A 64 -12.49 4.54 -17.71
C PRO A 64 -11.21 3.97 -18.31
N ILE A 65 -11.03 2.65 -18.18
CA ILE A 65 -10.04 1.86 -18.95
C ILE A 65 -10.64 1.36 -20.26
#